data_AF-A0A2S8PIW1-F1
#
_entry.id   AF-A0A2S8PIW1-F1
#
_cell.length_a   1.000
_cell.length_b   1.000
_cell.length_c   1.000
_cell.angle_alpha   90.00
_cell.angle_beta   90.00
_cell.angle_gamma   90.00
#
_symmetry.space_group_name_H-M   'P 1'
#
loop_
_entity.id
_entity.type
_entity.pdbx_description
1 polymer ?
#
loop_
_entity_poly.entity_id
_entity_poly.type
_entity_poly.pdbx_seq_one_letter_code
_entity_poly.pdbx_strand_id
1 'polypeptide(L)'
;DKPAVVQARAHYDALTDAQKAFVGDIAKLTEAEQTIAELEAQAALDEAAAAPVRTEIAALPAKADIKLTDEPAVTSARAHYDGLTDSQKKQVGDIGKLTDAEDMIRDLKIVAMAKGNLQVVYNGVAEKIELPNAQDGATITWILKNKDQSTIVDITTGSVQREGLKENTDVVLVANMAAGAAFDTKEISIRVKAIKAEPEVITSKTIADFDFSTIYATQARGESFQVQTTDFQSAPKHFTISDGKITIPIDLTWNIPLGEFTAGQVVGSAVDSAIQDYCNANGIDLGKRTLGAVGFGDTFSIFAFSTGSESSVTLGGPDWNYFFPQSQYNGSDIDHSKNRTFNVSDGEHTTVVTLDWQYTGMESLVEAINGQLQGASVSAAAETVNANQFRLVANSTGIQLTVSGVDKNQFFEE
;
A
#
# COMPACT_ATOMS: atom_id res chain seq x y z
N ASP A 1 -13.51 -53.58 -75.82
CA ASP A 1 -13.77 -54.57 -76.89
C ASP A 1 -13.40 -56.02 -76.58
N LYS A 2 -12.89 -56.34 -75.38
CA LYS A 2 -12.55 -57.73 -75.01
C LYS A 2 -13.66 -58.75 -75.29
N PRO A 3 -14.93 -58.53 -74.92
CA PRO A 3 -16.00 -59.48 -75.23
C PRO A 3 -16.19 -59.73 -76.74
N ALA A 4 -16.07 -58.68 -77.56
CA ALA A 4 -16.23 -58.77 -79.01
C ALA A 4 -15.05 -59.48 -79.69
N VAL A 5 -13.83 -59.23 -79.23
CA VAL A 5 -12.61 -59.90 -79.73
C VAL A 5 -12.63 -61.39 -79.40
N VAL A 6 -12.98 -61.74 -78.16
CA VAL A 6 -13.13 -63.16 -77.74
C VAL A 6 -14.22 -63.86 -78.56
N GLN A 7 -15.33 -63.19 -78.82
CA GLN A 7 -16.41 -63.73 -79.65
C GLN A 7 -15.97 -63.91 -81.12
N ALA A 8 -15.23 -62.95 -81.69
CA ALA A 8 -14.70 -63.05 -83.04
C ALA A 8 -13.72 -64.23 -83.19
N ARG A 9 -12.89 -64.50 -82.18
CA ARG A 9 -12.03 -65.68 -82.13
C ARG A 9 -12.83 -66.98 -82.09
N ALA A 10 -13.82 -67.06 -81.22
CA ALA A 10 -14.70 -68.23 -81.15
C ALA A 10 -15.44 -68.49 -82.48
N HIS A 11 -15.90 -67.44 -83.16
CA HIS A 11 -16.52 -67.56 -84.48
C HIS A 11 -15.54 -68.01 -85.56
N TYR A 12 -14.31 -67.47 -85.57
CA TYR A 12 -13.25 -67.92 -86.48
C TYR A 12 -12.87 -69.38 -86.26
N ASP A 13 -12.72 -69.80 -85.00
CA ASP A 13 -12.32 -71.17 -84.65
C ASP A 13 -13.37 -72.22 -85.06
N ALA A 14 -14.65 -71.85 -85.05
CA ALA A 14 -15.78 -72.68 -85.48
C ALA A 14 -15.92 -72.86 -87.00
N LEU A 15 -15.16 -72.11 -87.82
CA LEU A 15 -15.13 -72.26 -89.27
C LEU A 15 -14.38 -73.53 -89.71
N THR A 16 -14.78 -74.10 -90.85
CA THR A 16 -14.01 -75.17 -91.53
C THR A 16 -12.74 -74.58 -92.16
N ASP A 17 -11.73 -75.42 -92.46
CA ASP A 17 -10.45 -74.95 -93.03
C ASP A 17 -10.62 -74.21 -94.36
N ALA A 18 -11.54 -74.66 -95.21
CA ALA A 18 -11.87 -73.99 -96.46
C ALA A 18 -12.50 -72.59 -96.23
N GLN A 19 -13.31 -72.44 -95.18
CA GLN A 19 -13.93 -71.16 -94.81
C GLN A 19 -12.92 -70.20 -94.18
N LYS A 20 -11.97 -70.71 -93.37
CA LYS A 20 -10.88 -69.91 -92.78
C LYS A 20 -9.99 -69.27 -93.85
N ALA A 21 -9.75 -69.95 -94.98
CA ALA A 21 -8.99 -69.41 -96.11
C ALA A 21 -9.64 -68.18 -96.79
N PHE A 22 -10.95 -67.99 -96.61
CA PHE A 22 -11.66 -66.79 -97.10
C PHE A 22 -11.66 -65.63 -96.09
N VAL A 23 -11.20 -65.84 -94.85
CA VAL A 23 -11.08 -64.77 -93.86
C VAL A 23 -9.78 -64.01 -94.10
N GLY A 24 -9.87 -62.88 -94.79
CA GLY A 24 -8.69 -62.19 -95.33
C GLY A 24 -7.77 -61.53 -94.29
N ASP A 25 -8.28 -61.14 -93.12
CA ASP A 25 -7.56 -60.24 -92.20
C ASP A 25 -7.51 -60.77 -90.76
N ILE A 26 -7.19 -62.05 -90.60
CA ILE A 26 -7.04 -62.71 -89.29
C ILE A 26 -5.92 -62.09 -88.43
N ALA A 27 -4.96 -61.40 -89.07
CA ALA A 27 -3.90 -60.66 -88.40
C ALA A 27 -4.47 -59.59 -87.46
N LYS A 28 -5.46 -58.80 -87.90
CA LYS A 28 -6.13 -57.79 -87.05
C LYS A 28 -6.76 -58.37 -85.79
N LEU A 29 -7.36 -59.56 -85.88
CA LEU A 29 -7.95 -60.21 -84.70
C LEU A 29 -6.85 -60.62 -83.71
N THR A 30 -5.72 -61.13 -84.21
CA THR A 30 -4.58 -61.55 -83.40
C THR A 30 -3.89 -60.34 -82.75
N GLU A 31 -3.73 -59.23 -83.47
CA GLU A 31 -3.23 -57.96 -82.95
C GLU A 31 -4.15 -57.38 -81.86
N ALA A 32 -5.47 -57.46 -82.05
CA ALA A 32 -6.44 -57.00 -81.06
C ALA A 32 -6.39 -57.83 -79.77
N GLU A 33 -6.24 -59.17 -79.87
CA GLU A 33 -6.04 -60.05 -78.72
C GLU A 33 -4.75 -59.73 -77.96
N GLN A 34 -3.64 -59.53 -78.68
CA GLN A 34 -2.38 -59.13 -78.08
C GLN A 34 -2.50 -57.79 -77.36
N THR A 35 -3.10 -56.79 -78.00
CA THR A 35 -3.34 -55.46 -77.42
C THR A 35 -4.19 -55.57 -76.14
N ILE A 36 -5.23 -56.41 -76.13
CA ILE A 36 -6.02 -56.65 -74.91
C ILE A 36 -5.16 -57.27 -73.82
N ALA A 37 -4.36 -58.29 -74.13
CA ALA A 37 -3.49 -58.94 -73.14
C ALA A 37 -2.47 -57.95 -72.55
N GLU A 38 -1.90 -57.07 -73.37
CA GLU A 38 -0.98 -56.01 -72.94
C GLU A 38 -1.68 -54.97 -72.05
N LEU A 39 -2.90 -54.54 -72.42
CA LEU A 39 -3.71 -53.62 -71.61
C LEU A 39 -4.12 -54.23 -70.26
N GLU A 40 -4.45 -55.52 -70.23
CA GLU A 40 -4.78 -56.23 -68.99
C GLU A 40 -3.55 -56.39 -68.08
N ALA A 41 -2.38 -56.71 -68.66
CA ALA A 41 -1.13 -56.74 -67.92
C ALA A 41 -0.78 -55.36 -67.36
N GLN A 42 -0.95 -54.29 -68.16
CA GLN A 42 -0.73 -52.92 -67.70
C GLN A 42 -1.72 -52.51 -66.61
N ALA A 43 -3.00 -52.87 -66.73
CA ALA A 43 -3.99 -52.59 -65.70
C ALA A 43 -3.66 -53.29 -64.37
N ALA A 44 -3.15 -54.52 -64.42
CA ALA A 44 -2.69 -55.23 -63.22
C ALA A 44 -1.46 -54.57 -62.58
N LEU A 45 -0.50 -54.08 -63.39
CA LEU A 45 0.64 -53.31 -62.91
C LEU A 45 0.22 -51.97 -62.31
N ASP A 46 -0.73 -51.28 -62.94
CA ASP A 46 -1.24 -50.00 -62.45
C ASP A 46 -1.98 -50.16 -61.11
N GLU A 47 -2.79 -51.23 -60.98
CA GLU A 47 -3.44 -51.56 -59.71
C GLU A 47 -2.44 -51.92 -58.62
N ALA A 48 -1.39 -52.70 -58.95
CA ALA A 48 -0.33 -53.05 -58.00
C ALA A 48 0.47 -51.83 -57.51
N ALA A 49 0.64 -50.81 -58.36
CA ALA A 49 1.28 -49.54 -57.99
C ALA A 49 0.35 -48.63 -57.15
N ALA A 50 -0.96 -48.59 -57.47
CA ALA A 50 -1.92 -47.73 -56.78
C ALA A 50 -2.39 -48.27 -55.42
N ALA A 51 -2.51 -49.59 -55.26
CA ALA A 51 -2.99 -50.25 -54.04
C ALA A 51 -2.23 -49.87 -52.74
N PRO A 52 -0.88 -49.80 -52.70
CA PRO A 52 -0.17 -49.38 -51.50
C PRO A 52 -0.45 -47.92 -51.14
N VAL A 53 -0.49 -47.02 -52.12
CA VAL A 53 -0.81 -45.59 -51.90
C VAL A 53 -2.23 -45.43 -51.36
N ARG A 54 -3.20 -46.18 -51.91
CA ARG A 54 -4.59 -46.20 -51.43
C ARG A 54 -4.67 -46.68 -49.98
N THR A 55 -3.86 -47.68 -49.61
CA THR A 55 -3.79 -48.19 -48.24
C THR A 55 -3.15 -47.16 -47.29
N GLU A 56 -2.09 -46.48 -47.73
CA GLU A 56 -1.41 -45.44 -46.97
C GLU A 56 -2.35 -44.26 -46.68
N ILE A 57 -3.06 -43.77 -47.70
CA ILE A 57 -4.07 -42.69 -47.53
C ILE A 57 -5.20 -43.14 -46.60
N ALA A 58 -5.68 -44.37 -46.74
CA ALA A 58 -6.72 -44.92 -45.87
C ALA A 58 -6.26 -45.03 -44.41
N ALA A 59 -4.96 -45.27 -44.16
CA ALA A 59 -4.38 -45.39 -42.84
C ALA A 59 -4.11 -44.05 -42.13
N LEU A 60 -4.19 -42.92 -42.83
CA LEU A 60 -4.07 -41.60 -42.20
C LEU A 60 -5.11 -41.44 -41.07
N PRO A 61 -4.84 -40.65 -40.03
CA PRO A 61 -5.85 -40.35 -39.02
C PRO A 61 -7.08 -39.64 -39.60
N ALA A 62 -8.19 -39.65 -38.87
CA ALA A 62 -9.32 -38.78 -39.20
C ALA A 62 -8.92 -37.32 -38.99
N LYS A 63 -9.52 -36.39 -39.73
CA LYS A 63 -9.18 -34.95 -39.69
C LYS A 63 -9.07 -34.38 -38.27
N ALA A 64 -9.97 -34.75 -37.37
CA ALA A 64 -9.99 -34.28 -35.98
C ALA A 64 -8.85 -34.84 -35.10
N ASP A 65 -8.24 -35.96 -35.51
CA ASP A 65 -7.20 -36.67 -34.76
C ASP A 65 -5.79 -36.43 -35.30
N ILE A 66 -5.66 -35.71 -36.43
CA ILE A 66 -4.37 -35.34 -37.03
C ILE A 66 -3.57 -34.48 -36.04
N LYS A 67 -2.29 -34.81 -35.89
CA LYS A 67 -1.31 -34.10 -35.05
C LYS A 67 -0.08 -33.75 -35.88
N LEU A 68 0.72 -32.80 -35.40
CA LEU A 68 1.99 -32.43 -36.06
C LEU A 68 2.96 -33.61 -36.21
N THR A 69 2.87 -34.62 -35.32
CA THR A 69 3.68 -35.85 -35.44
C THR A 69 3.31 -36.72 -36.64
N ASP A 70 2.15 -36.51 -37.26
CA ASP A 70 1.69 -37.26 -38.43
C ASP A 70 2.20 -36.64 -39.75
N GLU A 71 2.81 -35.46 -39.70
CA GLU A 71 3.35 -34.76 -40.88
C GLU A 71 4.24 -35.64 -41.79
N PRO A 72 5.17 -36.47 -41.26
CA PRO A 72 5.98 -37.33 -42.11
C PRO A 72 5.16 -38.35 -42.89
N ALA A 73 4.11 -38.92 -42.28
CA ALA A 73 3.23 -39.90 -42.93
C ALA A 73 2.38 -39.23 -44.02
N VAL A 74 1.84 -38.03 -43.75
CA VAL A 74 1.09 -37.24 -44.74
C VAL A 74 1.97 -36.85 -45.93
N THR A 75 3.19 -36.38 -45.66
CA THR A 75 4.15 -35.99 -46.70
C THR A 75 4.60 -37.19 -47.54
N SER A 76 4.83 -38.34 -46.90
CA SER A 76 5.13 -39.61 -47.58
C SER A 76 4.00 -40.01 -48.52
N ALA A 77 2.75 -40.03 -48.04
CA ALA A 77 1.59 -40.38 -48.83
C ALA A 77 1.40 -39.46 -50.05
N ARG A 78 1.63 -38.15 -49.87
CA ARG A 78 1.62 -37.18 -50.98
C ARG A 78 2.72 -37.48 -52.00
N ALA A 79 3.95 -37.70 -51.56
CA ALA A 79 5.06 -37.99 -52.45
C ALA A 79 4.83 -39.30 -53.25
N HIS A 80 4.32 -40.34 -52.60
CA HIS A 80 3.98 -41.60 -53.27
C HIS A 80 2.83 -41.42 -54.27
N TYR A 81 1.77 -40.68 -53.91
CA TYR A 81 0.68 -40.37 -54.83
C TYR A 81 1.16 -39.57 -56.04
N ASP A 82 1.98 -38.53 -55.83
CA ASP A 82 2.46 -37.67 -56.90
C ASP A 82 3.38 -38.42 -57.88
N GLY A 83 4.11 -39.42 -57.39
CA GLY A 83 4.96 -40.32 -58.18
C GLY A 83 4.21 -41.32 -59.07
N LEU A 84 2.89 -41.48 -58.91
CA LEU A 84 2.07 -42.34 -59.77
C LEU A 84 1.79 -41.70 -61.14
N THR A 85 1.59 -42.53 -62.15
CA THR A 85 1.08 -42.09 -63.47
C THR A 85 -0.39 -41.66 -63.38
N ASP A 86 -0.90 -40.95 -64.38
CA ASP A 86 -2.30 -40.53 -64.40
C ASP A 86 -3.30 -41.71 -64.40
N SER A 87 -2.94 -42.85 -65.03
CA SER A 87 -3.76 -44.06 -64.99
C SER A 87 -3.79 -44.67 -63.59
N GLN A 88 -2.64 -44.69 -62.91
CA GLN A 88 -2.51 -45.19 -61.54
C GLN A 88 -3.21 -44.29 -60.51
N LYS A 89 -3.10 -42.95 -60.64
CA LYS A 89 -3.81 -42.00 -59.78
C LYS A 89 -5.33 -42.18 -59.82
N LYS A 90 -5.89 -42.54 -60.98
CA LYS A 90 -7.32 -42.87 -61.11
C LYS A 90 -7.71 -44.13 -60.31
N GLN A 91 -6.80 -45.10 -60.18
CA GLN A 91 -7.03 -46.33 -59.40
C GLN A 91 -6.92 -46.12 -57.89
N VAL A 92 -6.20 -45.09 -57.43
CA VAL A 92 -6.17 -44.72 -56.01
C VAL A 92 -7.56 -44.26 -55.54
N GLY A 93 -8.27 -43.49 -56.37
CA GLY A 93 -9.61 -42.99 -56.08
C GLY A 93 -9.59 -41.67 -55.31
N ASP A 94 -10.47 -41.54 -54.33
CA ASP A 94 -10.63 -40.32 -53.53
C ASP A 94 -9.42 -40.07 -52.61
N ILE A 95 -8.91 -38.84 -52.66
CA ILE A 95 -7.78 -38.37 -51.86
C ILE A 95 -8.19 -37.31 -50.83
N GLY A 96 -9.50 -37.09 -50.61
CA GLY A 96 -10.02 -36.09 -49.67
C GLY A 96 -9.40 -36.20 -48.27
N LYS A 97 -9.16 -37.43 -47.81
CA LYS A 97 -8.50 -37.70 -46.52
C LYS A 97 -7.05 -37.21 -46.47
N LEU A 98 -6.32 -37.33 -47.58
CA LEU A 98 -4.95 -36.81 -47.69
C LEU A 98 -4.97 -35.28 -47.68
N THR A 99 -5.85 -34.66 -48.47
CA THR A 99 -5.95 -33.19 -48.51
C THR A 99 -6.40 -32.58 -47.18
N ASP A 100 -7.34 -33.23 -46.49
CA ASP A 100 -7.79 -32.83 -45.15
C ASP A 100 -6.65 -32.90 -44.12
N ALA A 101 -5.81 -33.94 -44.21
CA ALA A 101 -4.65 -34.10 -43.36
C ALA A 101 -3.60 -33.01 -43.64
N GLU A 102 -3.32 -32.71 -44.91
CA GLU A 102 -2.40 -31.64 -45.32
C GLU A 102 -2.84 -30.27 -44.82
N ASP A 103 -4.13 -29.93 -45.01
CA ASP A 103 -4.71 -28.68 -44.52
C ASP A 103 -4.64 -28.59 -42.99
N MET A 104 -4.96 -29.68 -42.27
CA MET A 104 -4.88 -29.70 -40.81
C MET A 104 -3.43 -29.56 -40.31
N ILE A 105 -2.44 -30.20 -40.95
CA ILE A 105 -1.03 -30.03 -40.61
C ILE A 105 -0.59 -28.57 -40.80
N ARG A 106 -0.99 -27.92 -41.91
CA ARG A 106 -0.71 -26.50 -42.15
C ARG A 106 -1.32 -25.64 -41.03
N ASP A 107 -2.58 -25.87 -40.71
CA ASP A 107 -3.32 -25.11 -39.70
C ASP A 107 -2.72 -25.30 -38.29
N LEU A 108 -2.32 -26.53 -37.93
CA LEU A 108 -1.64 -26.83 -36.67
C LEU A 108 -0.30 -26.11 -36.54
N LYS A 109 0.47 -25.99 -37.63
CA LYS A 109 1.74 -25.23 -37.64
C LYS A 109 1.50 -23.75 -37.37
N ILE A 110 0.46 -23.17 -37.97
CA ILE A 110 0.07 -21.77 -37.75
C ILE A 110 -0.24 -21.55 -36.27
N VAL A 111 -1.08 -22.39 -35.67
CA VAL A 111 -1.45 -22.29 -34.25
C VAL A 111 -0.22 -22.50 -33.33
N ALA A 112 0.65 -23.46 -33.63
CA ALA A 112 1.85 -23.72 -32.84
C ALA A 112 2.83 -22.54 -32.87
N MET A 113 3.06 -21.92 -34.05
CA MET A 113 3.89 -20.72 -34.19
C MET A 113 3.27 -19.55 -33.41
N ALA A 114 1.98 -19.30 -33.59
CA ALA A 114 1.26 -18.25 -32.88
C ALA A 114 1.38 -18.41 -31.36
N LYS A 115 1.22 -19.64 -30.85
CA LYS A 115 1.38 -19.96 -29.43
C LYS A 115 2.79 -19.71 -28.93
N GLY A 116 3.82 -20.05 -29.71
CA GLY A 116 5.22 -19.79 -29.38
C GLY A 116 5.53 -18.29 -29.29
N ASN A 117 5.04 -17.52 -30.26
CA ASN A 117 5.38 -16.10 -30.42
C ASN A 117 4.48 -15.15 -29.63
N LEU A 118 3.27 -15.58 -29.26
CA LEU A 118 2.34 -14.74 -28.50
C LEU A 118 2.96 -14.34 -27.15
N GLN A 119 3.16 -13.04 -26.99
CA GLN A 119 3.60 -12.43 -25.74
C GLN A 119 2.62 -11.32 -25.38
N VAL A 120 2.28 -11.25 -24.11
CA VAL A 120 1.53 -10.13 -23.54
C VAL A 120 2.39 -9.52 -22.46
N VAL A 121 2.74 -8.26 -22.62
CA VAL A 121 3.57 -7.51 -21.67
C VAL A 121 2.68 -6.56 -20.90
N TYR A 122 2.78 -6.62 -19.58
CA TYR A 122 2.05 -5.72 -18.69
C TYR A 122 2.93 -5.31 -17.52
N ASN A 123 3.06 -4.00 -17.29
CA ASN A 123 3.96 -3.44 -16.27
C ASN A 123 3.33 -3.42 -14.85
N GLY A 124 2.08 -3.85 -14.73
CA GLY A 124 1.33 -3.89 -13.48
C GLY A 124 0.52 -2.65 -13.16
N VAL A 125 0.76 -1.53 -13.84
CA VAL A 125 0.19 -0.22 -13.50
C VAL A 125 -0.55 0.48 -14.64
N ALA A 126 -0.33 0.06 -15.88
CA ALA A 126 -0.98 0.66 -17.04
C ALA A 126 -2.50 0.46 -17.00
N GLU A 127 -3.25 1.45 -17.47
CA GLU A 127 -4.72 1.40 -17.55
C GLU A 127 -5.23 0.49 -18.67
N LYS A 128 -4.32 0.02 -19.52
CA LYS A 128 -4.63 -0.81 -20.67
C LYS A 128 -3.56 -1.86 -20.89
N ILE A 129 -4.01 -3.05 -21.29
CA ILE A 129 -3.18 -4.16 -21.76
C ILE A 129 -3.49 -4.43 -23.23
N GLU A 130 -2.46 -4.69 -24.01
CA GLU A 130 -2.61 -5.02 -25.43
C GLU A 130 -2.98 -6.50 -25.59
N LEU A 131 -4.15 -6.74 -26.19
CA LEU A 131 -4.70 -8.06 -26.45
C LEU A 131 -4.86 -8.22 -27.97
N PRO A 132 -3.88 -8.79 -28.69
CA PRO A 132 -3.97 -8.96 -30.14
C PRO A 132 -5.09 -9.92 -30.51
N ASN A 133 -5.77 -9.66 -31.63
CA ASN A 133 -6.83 -10.51 -32.16
C ASN A 133 -6.34 -11.50 -33.23
N ALA A 134 -5.05 -11.45 -33.58
CA ALA A 134 -4.39 -12.38 -34.48
C ALA A 134 -2.89 -12.43 -34.21
N GLN A 135 -2.25 -13.56 -34.52
CA GLN A 135 -0.80 -13.76 -34.44
C GLN A 135 -0.39 -14.84 -35.45
N ASP A 136 0.64 -14.58 -36.26
CA ASP A 136 1.21 -15.53 -37.22
C ASP A 136 0.18 -16.24 -38.15
N GLY A 137 -0.94 -15.58 -38.44
CA GLY A 137 -2.04 -16.13 -39.26
C GLY A 137 -3.14 -16.85 -38.47
N ALA A 138 -2.93 -17.12 -37.18
CA ALA A 138 -3.99 -17.59 -36.28
C ALA A 138 -4.84 -16.42 -35.81
N THR A 139 -6.15 -16.63 -35.71
CA THR A 139 -7.06 -15.73 -34.99
C THR A 139 -6.94 -15.97 -33.49
N ILE A 140 -7.07 -14.91 -32.68
CA ILE A 140 -7.01 -14.97 -31.22
C ILE A 140 -8.30 -14.40 -30.65
N THR A 141 -8.92 -15.16 -29.75
CA THR A 141 -9.98 -14.67 -28.86
C THR A 141 -9.54 -14.79 -27.40
N TRP A 142 -9.93 -13.84 -26.57
CA TRP A 142 -9.51 -13.78 -25.17
C TRP A 142 -10.66 -14.12 -24.23
N ILE A 143 -10.36 -14.86 -23.18
CA ILE A 143 -11.26 -15.05 -22.03
C ILE A 143 -10.48 -14.88 -20.74
N LEU A 144 -11.19 -14.56 -19.67
CA LEU A 144 -10.66 -14.67 -18.31
C LEU A 144 -10.82 -16.10 -17.82
N LYS A 145 -9.76 -16.66 -17.21
CA LYS A 145 -9.86 -17.93 -16.52
C LYS A 145 -10.81 -17.85 -15.32
N ASN A 146 -10.76 -16.73 -14.60
CA ASN A 146 -11.74 -16.38 -13.56
C ASN A 146 -12.61 -15.22 -14.03
N LYS A 147 -13.89 -15.49 -14.32
CA LYS A 147 -14.85 -14.49 -14.84
C LYS A 147 -15.17 -13.39 -13.83
N ASP A 148 -15.01 -13.65 -12.54
CA ASP A 148 -15.28 -12.67 -11.48
C ASP A 148 -14.24 -11.55 -11.47
N GLN A 149 -13.10 -11.73 -12.14
CA GLN A 149 -12.06 -10.71 -12.33
C GLN A 149 -12.34 -9.76 -13.51
N SER A 150 -13.53 -9.82 -14.10
CA SER A 150 -13.95 -8.93 -15.19
C SER A 150 -14.03 -7.46 -14.79
N THR A 151 -14.18 -7.17 -13.49
CA THR A 151 -14.05 -5.81 -12.95
C THR A 151 -12.61 -5.32 -12.91
N ILE A 152 -11.61 -6.20 -12.98
CA ILE A 152 -10.18 -5.86 -12.95
C ILE A 152 -9.63 -5.74 -14.37
N VAL A 153 -9.94 -6.69 -15.27
CA VAL A 153 -9.51 -6.66 -16.67
C VAL A 153 -10.70 -6.91 -17.59
N ASP A 154 -11.00 -5.92 -18.42
CA ASP A 154 -11.96 -6.07 -19.51
C ASP A 154 -11.25 -6.65 -20.74
N ILE A 155 -11.50 -7.92 -21.04
CA ILE A 155 -10.90 -8.62 -22.18
C ILE A 155 -11.36 -8.13 -23.56
N THR A 156 -12.45 -7.35 -23.62
CA THR A 156 -12.98 -6.81 -24.87
C THR A 156 -12.23 -5.55 -25.28
N THR A 157 -11.94 -4.70 -24.30
CA THR A 157 -11.28 -3.40 -24.53
C THR A 157 -9.79 -3.41 -24.19
N GLY A 158 -9.35 -4.40 -23.42
CA GLY A 158 -8.04 -4.44 -22.77
C GLY A 158 -7.91 -3.48 -21.59
N SER A 159 -9.00 -2.89 -21.10
CA SER A 159 -8.95 -1.93 -19.98
C SER A 159 -8.63 -2.63 -18.67
N VAL A 160 -7.79 -2.02 -17.83
CA VAL A 160 -7.39 -2.54 -16.52
C VAL A 160 -7.79 -1.56 -15.42
N GLN A 161 -8.62 -2.02 -14.49
CA GLN A 161 -9.05 -1.28 -13.32
C GLN A 161 -8.23 -1.67 -12.09
N ARG A 162 -7.68 -0.65 -11.44
CA ARG A 162 -6.82 -0.80 -10.25
C ARG A 162 -7.46 -0.20 -9.00
N GLU A 163 -8.46 0.67 -9.18
CA GLU A 163 -9.21 1.29 -8.09
C GLU A 163 -9.93 0.21 -7.26
N GLY A 164 -9.86 0.33 -5.93
CA GLY A 164 -10.45 -0.65 -5.02
C GLY A 164 -9.70 -1.97 -4.84
N LEU A 165 -8.58 -2.20 -5.55
CA LEU A 165 -7.70 -3.35 -5.27
C LEU A 165 -7.00 -3.16 -3.92
N LYS A 166 -7.22 -4.09 -2.99
CA LYS A 166 -6.59 -4.09 -1.66
C LYS A 166 -5.12 -4.52 -1.71
N GLU A 167 -4.78 -5.39 -2.64
CA GLU A 167 -3.44 -5.97 -2.80
C GLU A 167 -3.16 -6.30 -4.27
N ASN A 168 -1.89 -6.57 -4.57
CA ASN A 168 -1.49 -6.99 -5.91
C ASN A 168 -2.22 -8.29 -6.28
N THR A 169 -2.87 -8.30 -7.43
CA THR A 169 -3.74 -9.39 -7.86
C THR A 169 -3.22 -10.00 -9.16
N ASP A 170 -3.06 -11.32 -9.18
CA ASP A 170 -2.73 -12.05 -10.39
C ASP A 170 -4.02 -12.40 -11.17
N VAL A 171 -4.02 -12.08 -12.46
CA VAL A 171 -5.14 -12.34 -13.39
C VAL A 171 -4.62 -13.27 -14.49
N VAL A 172 -5.36 -14.35 -14.77
CA VAL A 172 -5.00 -15.31 -15.82
C VAL A 172 -5.89 -15.11 -17.03
N LEU A 173 -5.26 -14.68 -18.12
CA LEU A 173 -5.85 -14.53 -19.44
C LEU A 173 -5.67 -15.84 -20.21
N VAL A 174 -6.69 -16.29 -20.93
CA VAL A 174 -6.58 -17.45 -21.83
C VAL A 174 -6.76 -16.97 -23.26
N ALA A 175 -5.70 -17.11 -24.04
CA ALA A 175 -5.72 -16.89 -25.48
C ALA A 175 -6.19 -18.17 -26.18
N ASN A 176 -7.33 -18.10 -26.85
CA ASN A 176 -7.89 -19.14 -27.70
C ASN A 176 -7.44 -18.87 -29.14
N MET A 177 -6.55 -19.71 -29.67
CA MET A 177 -5.95 -19.56 -30.99
C MET A 177 -6.57 -20.54 -31.97
N ALA A 178 -6.98 -20.06 -33.14
CA ALA A 178 -7.55 -20.90 -34.19
C ALA A 178 -7.06 -20.50 -35.59
N ALA A 179 -6.76 -21.52 -36.40
CA ALA A 179 -6.50 -21.41 -37.83
C ALA A 179 -7.23 -22.56 -38.53
N GLY A 180 -8.14 -22.25 -39.47
CA GLY A 180 -9.01 -23.24 -40.08
C GLY A 180 -9.71 -24.14 -39.05
N ALA A 181 -9.41 -25.43 -39.06
CA ALA A 181 -9.98 -26.38 -38.10
C ALA A 181 -9.08 -26.67 -36.88
N ALA A 182 -7.83 -26.18 -36.87
CA ALA A 182 -6.92 -26.35 -35.75
C ALA A 182 -7.19 -25.33 -34.64
N PHE A 183 -7.05 -25.77 -33.39
CA PHE A 183 -7.27 -24.95 -32.19
C PHE A 183 -6.29 -25.32 -31.07
N ASP A 184 -5.80 -24.32 -30.34
CA ASP A 184 -5.03 -24.50 -29.10
C ASP A 184 -5.24 -23.28 -28.18
N THR A 185 -4.84 -23.42 -26.92
CA THR A 185 -4.92 -22.36 -25.92
C THR A 185 -3.57 -22.05 -25.28
N LYS A 186 -3.42 -20.82 -24.79
CA LYS A 186 -2.28 -20.39 -23.97
C LYS A 186 -2.78 -19.58 -22.78
N GLU A 187 -2.41 -20.00 -21.58
CA GLU A 187 -2.64 -19.21 -20.37
C GLU A 187 -1.51 -18.20 -20.19
N ILE A 188 -1.86 -16.98 -19.83
CA ILE A 188 -0.93 -15.89 -19.57
C ILE A 188 -1.33 -15.22 -18.26
N SER A 189 -0.45 -15.30 -17.27
CA SER A 189 -0.63 -14.63 -15.99
C SER A 189 -0.05 -13.23 -16.04
N ILE A 190 -0.87 -12.25 -15.68
CA ILE A 190 -0.43 -10.87 -15.46
C ILE A 190 -0.62 -10.50 -14.00
N ARG A 191 0.24 -9.61 -13.49
CA ARG A 191 0.14 -9.11 -12.12
C ARG A 191 -0.32 -7.66 -12.14
N VAL A 192 -1.53 -7.40 -11.65
CA VAL A 192 -2.09 -6.05 -11.48
C VAL A 192 -1.71 -5.51 -10.12
N LYS A 193 -1.01 -4.38 -10.09
CA LYS A 193 -0.57 -3.76 -8.83
C LYS A 193 -1.68 -2.89 -8.27
N ALA A 194 -1.99 -3.08 -6.99
CA ALA A 194 -2.91 -2.19 -6.28
C ALA A 194 -2.40 -0.75 -6.30
N ILE A 195 -3.31 0.21 -6.23
CA ILE A 195 -2.93 1.60 -5.99
C ILE A 195 -2.53 1.70 -4.52
N LYS A 196 -1.25 1.93 -4.25
CA LYS A 196 -0.80 2.29 -2.91
C LYS A 196 -1.16 3.76 -2.71
N ALA A 197 -2.38 4.03 -2.25
CA ALA A 197 -2.73 5.37 -1.81
C ALA A 197 -1.78 5.75 -0.64
N GLU A 198 -1.33 6.99 -0.61
CA GLU A 198 -0.61 7.50 0.55
C GLU A 198 -1.66 7.96 1.58
N PRO A 199 -1.46 7.68 2.88
CA PRO A 199 -2.35 8.19 3.91
C PRO A 199 -2.35 9.72 3.89
N GLU A 200 -3.45 10.33 4.32
CA GLU A 200 -3.51 11.79 4.43
C GLU A 200 -2.45 12.29 5.42
N VAL A 201 -1.82 13.41 5.05
CA VAL A 201 -0.79 14.05 5.84
C VAL A 201 -1.11 15.53 6.01
N ILE A 202 -1.08 16.01 7.25
CA ILE A 202 -1.16 17.44 7.59
C ILE A 202 0.17 17.85 8.20
N THR A 203 0.94 18.70 7.52
CA THR A 203 2.25 19.13 7.99
C THR A 203 2.16 20.42 8.81
N SER A 204 2.90 20.49 9.91
CA SER A 204 2.95 21.68 10.74
C SER A 204 3.74 22.82 10.08
N LYS A 205 3.42 24.05 10.46
CA LYS A 205 4.29 25.23 10.34
C LYS A 205 5.57 25.01 11.13
N THR A 206 6.57 25.84 10.85
CA THR A 206 7.81 25.89 11.63
C THR A 206 7.52 26.35 13.05
N ILE A 207 7.88 25.51 14.02
CA ILE A 207 7.80 25.80 15.45
C ILE A 207 9.16 26.32 15.89
N ALA A 208 9.20 27.57 16.37
CA ALA A 208 10.43 28.22 16.81
C ALA A 208 10.66 28.13 18.32
N ASP A 209 9.59 27.98 19.09
CA ASP A 209 9.61 27.91 20.55
C ASP A 209 8.85 26.66 21.03
N PHE A 210 9.44 25.98 22.00
CA PHE A 210 8.93 24.74 22.60
C PHE A 210 8.54 24.93 24.07
N ASP A 211 8.60 26.16 24.58
CA ASP A 211 8.13 26.51 25.91
C ASP A 211 6.64 26.87 25.88
N PHE A 212 5.81 25.85 26.10
CA PHE A 212 4.38 26.02 26.32
C PHE A 212 4.03 25.89 27.82
N SER A 213 5.02 26.04 28.72
CA SER A 213 4.83 25.74 30.14
C SER A 213 3.83 26.66 30.83
N THR A 214 3.01 26.07 31.71
CA THR A 214 2.19 26.83 32.64
C THR A 214 3.07 27.45 33.73
N ILE A 215 2.99 28.77 33.89
CA ILE A 215 3.65 29.47 34.99
C ILE A 215 2.71 29.44 36.19
N TYR A 216 3.09 28.71 37.25
CA TYR A 216 2.26 28.56 38.44
C TYR A 216 2.24 29.81 39.31
N ALA A 217 1.12 30.03 39.99
CA ALA A 217 0.94 31.15 40.90
C ALA A 217 1.98 31.16 42.03
N THR A 218 2.50 32.34 42.37
CA THR A 218 3.47 32.53 43.46
C THR A 218 2.85 33.18 44.69
N GLN A 219 3.47 32.97 45.84
CA GLN A 219 3.16 33.69 47.07
C GLN A 219 3.87 35.05 47.09
N ALA A 220 3.31 36.03 47.79
CA ALA A 220 4.07 37.20 48.21
C ALA A 220 5.15 36.76 49.19
N ARG A 221 6.41 37.02 48.85
CA ARG A 221 7.56 36.66 49.66
C ARG A 221 8.63 37.74 49.58
N GLY A 222 9.10 38.18 50.75
CA GLY A 222 10.23 39.08 50.87
C GLY A 222 11.40 38.39 51.57
N GLU A 223 12.58 38.52 51.00
CA GLU A 223 13.83 38.04 51.60
C GLU A 223 14.59 39.21 52.22
N SER A 224 15.11 38.99 53.41
CA SER A 224 15.88 40.00 54.14
C SER A 224 17.28 40.17 53.55
N PHE A 225 17.92 41.29 53.84
CA PHE A 225 19.37 41.40 53.83
C PHE A 225 19.99 40.39 54.81
N GLN A 226 21.29 40.15 54.68
CA GLN A 226 22.04 39.36 55.66
C GLN A 226 21.95 40.01 57.04
N VAL A 227 21.47 39.26 58.01
CA VAL A 227 21.33 39.67 59.41
C VAL A 227 22.73 39.73 60.04
N GLN A 228 23.17 40.95 60.37
CA GLN A 228 24.54 41.20 60.89
C GLN A 228 24.68 41.03 62.40
N THR A 229 23.58 41.08 63.15
CA THR A 229 23.56 41.00 64.62
C THR A 229 22.24 40.42 65.12
N THR A 230 22.28 39.80 66.29
CA THR A 230 21.11 39.32 67.02
C THR A 230 20.90 40.05 68.36
N ASP A 231 21.75 41.03 68.68
CA ASP A 231 21.61 41.88 69.86
C ASP A 231 20.62 43.03 69.59
N PHE A 232 19.33 42.73 69.73
CA PHE A 232 18.27 43.72 69.69
C PHE A 232 17.93 44.30 71.07
N GLN A 233 18.67 43.92 72.13
CA GLN A 233 18.55 44.56 73.43
C GLN A 233 19.23 45.94 73.42
N SER A 234 20.41 46.03 72.79
CA SER A 234 21.16 47.28 72.65
C SER A 234 20.60 48.22 71.58
N ALA A 235 19.98 47.67 70.53
CA ALA A 235 19.38 48.42 69.43
C ALA A 235 18.07 47.75 68.96
N PRO A 236 16.95 47.98 69.65
CA PRO A 236 15.66 47.41 69.29
C PRO A 236 15.24 47.71 67.86
N LYS A 237 14.47 46.79 67.28
CA LYS A 237 13.88 46.93 65.94
C LYS A 237 12.37 46.73 66.00
N HIS A 238 11.66 47.72 65.46
CA HIS A 238 10.20 47.76 65.46
C HIS A 238 9.67 47.91 64.03
N PHE A 239 8.92 46.91 63.59
CA PHE A 239 8.24 46.96 62.29
C PHE A 239 6.92 46.19 62.35
N THR A 240 6.15 46.25 61.28
CA THR A 240 4.89 45.52 61.14
C THR A 240 4.91 44.71 59.87
N ILE A 241 4.27 43.55 59.88
CA ILE A 241 4.02 42.72 58.71
C ILE A 241 2.50 42.66 58.51
N SER A 242 2.02 43.00 57.32
CA SER A 242 0.60 42.98 56.99
C SER A 242 0.33 42.24 55.69
N ASP A 243 -0.77 41.50 55.60
CA ASP A 243 -1.31 40.93 54.37
C ASP A 243 -2.49 41.76 53.80
N GLY A 244 -2.67 42.99 54.31
CA GLY A 244 -3.81 43.87 54.01
C GLY A 244 -5.07 43.58 54.82
N LYS A 245 -5.18 42.41 55.48
CA LYS A 245 -6.31 42.03 56.35
C LYS A 245 -5.94 42.12 57.83
N ILE A 246 -4.77 41.60 58.18
CA ILE A 246 -4.18 41.68 59.51
C ILE A 246 -2.88 42.47 59.44
N THR A 247 -2.53 43.13 60.54
CA THR A 247 -1.25 43.82 60.71
C THR A 247 -0.65 43.35 62.02
N ILE A 248 0.51 42.70 61.93
CA ILE A 248 1.20 42.06 63.04
C ILE A 248 2.39 42.94 63.43
N PRO A 249 2.45 43.49 64.65
CA PRO A 249 3.64 44.15 65.15
C PRO A 249 4.75 43.12 65.42
N ILE A 250 5.97 43.45 65.01
CA ILE A 250 7.18 42.68 65.25
C ILE A 250 8.13 43.55 66.06
N ASP A 251 8.31 43.15 67.32
CA ASP A 251 9.15 43.85 68.30
C ASP A 251 10.35 42.98 68.67
N LEU A 252 11.51 43.28 68.08
CA LEU A 252 12.77 42.67 68.45
C LEU A 252 13.46 43.58 69.48
N THR A 253 13.41 43.23 70.75
CA THR A 253 13.86 44.08 71.88
C THR A 253 14.81 43.38 72.85
N TRP A 254 15.22 42.15 72.52
CA TRP A 254 16.03 41.29 73.36
C TRP A 254 17.16 40.67 72.55
N ASN A 255 18.22 40.24 73.23
CA ASN A 255 19.34 39.55 72.59
C ASN A 255 18.93 38.11 72.25
N ILE A 256 18.84 37.78 70.96
CA ILE A 256 18.43 36.46 70.49
C ILE A 256 19.66 35.53 70.46
N PRO A 257 19.72 34.48 71.30
CA PRO A 257 20.85 33.57 71.34
C PRO A 257 20.99 32.82 70.01
N LEU A 258 22.19 32.86 69.43
CA LEU A 258 22.50 32.12 68.19
C LEU A 258 22.49 30.60 68.40
N GLY A 259 23.07 30.12 69.50
CA GLY A 259 23.30 28.68 69.68
C GLY A 259 24.17 28.12 68.54
N GLU A 260 23.70 27.03 67.92
CA GLU A 260 24.33 26.43 66.72
C GLU A 260 23.73 26.97 65.39
N PHE A 261 22.83 27.95 65.46
CA PHE A 261 22.13 28.49 64.30
C PHE A 261 22.74 29.81 63.82
N THR A 262 22.51 30.11 62.54
CA THR A 262 22.90 31.37 61.91
C THR A 262 21.98 32.53 62.32
N ALA A 263 22.44 33.76 62.10
CA ALA A 263 21.69 34.96 62.51
C ALA A 263 20.33 35.04 61.80
N GLY A 264 20.26 34.70 60.51
CA GLY A 264 19.01 34.65 59.75
C GLY A 264 18.05 33.57 60.24
N GLN A 265 18.57 32.40 60.62
CA GLN A 265 17.76 31.33 61.21
C GLN A 265 17.08 31.76 62.52
N VAL A 266 17.84 32.31 63.47
CA VAL A 266 17.27 32.68 64.78
C VAL A 266 16.38 33.92 64.70
N VAL A 267 16.72 34.91 63.85
CA VAL A 267 15.87 36.09 63.65
C VAL A 267 14.61 35.72 62.89
N GLY A 268 14.70 34.93 61.82
CA GLY A 268 13.52 34.42 61.11
C GLY A 268 12.59 33.62 62.01
N SER A 269 13.15 32.82 62.93
CA SER A 269 12.38 32.06 63.92
C SER A 269 11.72 32.99 64.95
N ALA A 270 12.41 34.02 65.43
CA ALA A 270 11.84 35.01 66.35
C ALA A 270 10.70 35.82 65.70
N VAL A 271 10.85 36.18 64.42
CA VAL A 271 9.78 36.84 63.64
C VAL A 271 8.59 35.90 63.45
N ASP A 272 8.81 34.62 63.14
CA ASP A 272 7.70 33.65 63.01
C ASP A 272 7.02 33.39 64.36
N SER A 273 7.79 33.32 65.46
CA SER A 273 7.24 33.23 66.81
C SER A 273 6.37 34.43 67.15
N ALA A 274 6.78 35.66 66.83
CA ALA A 274 5.95 36.85 67.03
C ALA A 274 4.64 36.78 66.22
N ILE A 275 4.68 36.23 65.00
CA ILE A 275 3.47 35.98 64.18
C ILE A 275 2.57 34.93 64.84
N GLN A 276 3.13 33.83 65.33
CA GLN A 276 2.37 32.79 66.02
C GLN A 276 1.74 33.29 67.33
N ASP A 277 2.50 34.07 68.12
CA ASP A 277 2.03 34.67 69.37
C ASP A 277 0.89 35.66 69.11
N TYR A 278 0.99 36.49 68.08
CA TYR A 278 -0.11 37.35 67.65
C TYR A 278 -1.35 36.53 67.28
N CYS A 279 -1.18 35.44 66.52
CA CYS A 279 -2.30 34.56 66.16
C CYS A 279 -2.97 33.98 67.41
N ASN A 280 -2.19 33.43 68.34
CA ASN A 280 -2.69 32.88 69.60
C ASN A 280 -3.42 33.93 70.45
N ALA A 281 -2.86 35.14 70.57
CA ALA A 281 -3.44 36.24 71.33
C ALA A 281 -4.76 36.77 70.73
N ASN A 282 -4.96 36.64 69.42
CA ASN A 282 -6.15 37.08 68.71
C ASN A 282 -7.12 35.93 68.35
N GLY A 283 -6.89 34.73 68.88
CA GLY A 283 -7.77 33.56 68.64
C GLY A 283 -7.75 33.03 67.20
N ILE A 284 -6.68 33.30 66.45
CA ILE A 284 -6.46 32.79 65.09
C ILE A 284 -5.81 31.41 65.19
N ASP A 285 -6.48 30.38 64.65
CA ASP A 285 -5.93 29.04 64.51
C ASP A 285 -4.64 29.07 63.66
N LEU A 286 -3.53 28.53 64.18
CA LEU A 286 -2.24 28.51 63.49
C LEU A 286 -2.30 27.77 62.15
N GLY A 287 -3.19 26.78 61.99
CA GLY A 287 -3.43 26.12 60.70
C GLY A 287 -4.13 27.01 59.66
N LYS A 288 -4.65 28.18 60.08
CA LYS A 288 -5.33 29.17 59.25
C LYS A 288 -4.60 30.52 59.20
N ARG A 289 -3.38 30.61 59.74
CA ARG A 289 -2.58 31.84 59.70
C ARG A 289 -2.27 32.22 58.25
N THR A 290 -2.26 33.51 57.97
CA THR A 290 -2.05 34.03 56.61
C THR A 290 -0.62 34.48 56.36
N LEU A 291 0.14 34.78 57.41
CA LEU A 291 1.53 35.24 57.35
C LEU A 291 2.46 34.24 58.05
N GLY A 292 3.70 34.18 57.60
CA GLY A 292 4.76 33.40 58.24
C GLY A 292 6.15 33.98 57.97
N ALA A 293 7.11 33.49 58.73
CA ALA A 293 8.53 33.75 58.53
C ALA A 293 9.34 32.46 58.59
N VAL A 294 10.48 32.44 57.90
CA VAL A 294 11.42 31.32 57.91
C VAL A 294 12.84 31.83 57.71
N GLY A 295 13.78 31.34 58.50
CA GLY A 295 15.19 31.67 58.36
C GLY A 295 15.98 30.60 57.59
N PHE A 296 16.88 31.04 56.70
CA PHE A 296 17.80 30.17 55.97
C PHE A 296 19.17 30.86 55.83
N GLY A 297 20.22 30.23 56.37
CA GLY A 297 21.52 30.88 56.51
C GLY A 297 21.40 32.22 57.23
N ASP A 298 22.22 33.20 56.83
CA ASP A 298 22.21 34.53 57.44
C ASP A 298 21.05 35.44 56.96
N THR A 299 20.07 34.90 56.23
CA THR A 299 18.87 35.62 55.78
C THR A 299 17.60 35.00 56.35
N PHE A 300 16.50 35.76 56.35
CA PHE A 300 15.17 35.22 56.59
C PHE A 300 14.17 35.76 55.58
N SER A 301 13.10 35.01 55.35
CA SER A 301 11.99 35.42 54.51
C SER A 301 10.75 35.63 55.35
N ILE A 302 9.94 36.61 54.95
CA ILE A 302 8.54 36.74 55.33
C ILE A 302 7.68 36.41 54.12
N PHE A 303 6.52 35.81 54.33
CA PHE A 303 5.64 35.43 53.23
C PHE A 303 4.19 35.34 53.67
N ALA A 304 3.29 35.41 52.68
CA ALA A 304 1.90 35.04 52.84
C ALA A 304 1.68 33.59 52.38
N PHE A 305 0.82 32.83 53.06
CA PHE A 305 0.52 31.44 52.68
C PHE A 305 -0.35 31.33 51.42
N SER A 306 -1.12 32.37 51.08
CA SER A 306 -1.87 32.46 49.83
C SER A 306 -0.95 32.64 48.63
N THR A 307 -1.37 32.15 47.47
CA THR A 307 -0.74 32.42 46.16
C THR A 307 -1.63 33.35 45.33
N GLY A 308 -1.14 33.80 44.18
CA GLY A 308 -1.90 34.66 43.27
C GLY A 308 -1.61 36.15 43.49
N SER A 309 -2.18 36.99 42.64
CA SER A 309 -2.05 38.46 42.71
C SER A 309 -2.68 39.04 43.98
N GLU A 310 -3.63 38.32 44.59
CA GLU A 310 -4.23 38.65 45.90
C GLU A 310 -3.30 38.37 47.10
N SER A 311 -2.21 37.61 46.90
CA SER A 311 -1.19 37.40 47.92
C SER A 311 -0.35 38.65 48.06
N SER A 312 -0.29 39.22 49.27
CA SER A 312 0.49 40.43 49.55
C SER A 312 1.17 40.37 50.90
N VAL A 313 2.35 40.99 50.98
CA VAL A 313 3.05 41.28 52.24
C VAL A 313 3.51 42.73 52.19
N THR A 314 2.99 43.54 53.10
CA THR A 314 3.38 44.93 53.28
C THR A 314 4.07 45.11 54.62
N LEU A 315 5.21 45.78 54.60
CA LEU A 315 6.00 46.12 55.76
C LEU A 315 5.79 47.58 56.14
N GLY A 316 5.54 47.83 57.43
CA GLY A 316 5.39 49.17 57.98
C GLY A 316 6.24 49.38 59.23
N GLY A 317 6.18 50.58 59.81
CA GLY A 317 6.96 50.94 61.00
C GLY A 317 8.36 51.48 60.69
N PRO A 318 9.10 51.94 61.70
CA PRO A 318 10.35 52.68 61.51
C PRO A 318 11.54 51.82 61.05
N ASP A 319 11.57 50.52 61.35
CA ASP A 319 12.78 49.69 61.17
C ASP A 319 12.66 48.59 60.10
N TRP A 320 11.58 48.51 59.30
CA TRP A 320 11.45 47.42 58.32
C TRP A 320 12.59 47.41 57.29
N ASN A 321 13.07 48.60 56.91
CA ASN A 321 14.12 48.80 55.90
C ASN A 321 15.51 48.38 56.39
N TYR A 322 15.67 48.12 57.69
CA TYR A 322 16.86 47.48 58.23
C TYR A 322 16.99 46.04 57.72
N PHE A 323 15.87 45.34 57.58
CA PHE A 323 15.85 43.95 57.15
C PHE A 323 15.54 43.79 55.67
N PHE A 324 14.70 44.62 55.07
CA PHE A 324 14.18 44.36 53.72
C PHE A 324 14.50 45.48 52.73
N PRO A 325 14.79 45.15 51.45
CA PRO A 325 15.08 46.15 50.42
C PRO A 325 13.86 46.94 49.96
N GLN A 326 12.65 46.43 50.18
CA GLN A 326 11.40 47.07 49.80
C GLN A 326 10.29 46.73 50.81
N SER A 327 9.27 47.57 50.87
CA SER A 327 8.18 47.43 51.84
C SER A 327 6.98 46.66 51.31
N GLN A 328 6.99 46.22 50.06
CA GLN A 328 5.85 45.54 49.46
C GLN A 328 6.32 44.35 48.62
N TYR A 329 5.65 43.22 48.80
CA TYR A 329 5.83 42.00 48.04
C TYR A 329 4.44 41.50 47.61
N ASN A 330 4.32 41.08 46.36
CA ASN A 330 3.06 40.57 45.80
C ASN A 330 3.31 39.18 45.20
N GLY A 331 2.32 38.31 45.30
CA GLY A 331 2.28 37.07 44.52
C GLY A 331 1.90 37.34 43.06
N SER A 332 1.92 36.29 42.26
CA SER A 332 1.50 36.32 40.86
C SER A 332 0.49 35.22 40.60
N ASP A 333 -0.45 35.46 39.67
CA ASP A 333 -1.45 34.48 39.26
C ASP A 333 -0.85 33.40 38.36
N ILE A 334 -1.59 32.29 38.21
CA ILE A 334 -1.26 31.28 37.21
C ILE A 334 -1.37 31.89 35.81
N ASP A 335 -0.38 31.67 34.97
CA ASP A 335 -0.35 32.16 33.60
C ASP A 335 -0.28 31.01 32.60
N HIS A 336 -1.32 30.92 31.78
CA HIS A 336 -1.48 29.97 30.67
C HIS A 336 -1.23 30.62 29.31
N SER A 337 -0.70 31.85 29.25
CA SER A 337 -0.48 32.60 28.02
C SER A 337 0.44 31.89 27.02
N LYS A 338 1.30 30.99 27.51
CA LYS A 338 2.16 30.13 26.71
C LYS A 338 1.48 28.86 26.22
N ASN A 339 0.45 28.38 26.91
CA ASN A 339 -0.22 27.14 26.54
C ASN A 339 -0.84 27.26 25.15
N ARG A 340 -0.88 26.14 24.42
CA ARG A 340 -1.52 26.09 23.11
C ARG A 340 -2.44 24.88 22.99
N THR A 341 -3.53 25.07 22.26
CA THR A 341 -4.49 24.00 22.01
C THR A 341 -4.91 23.94 20.54
N PHE A 342 -5.00 22.73 20.00
CA PHE A 342 -5.63 22.47 18.72
C PHE A 342 -6.29 21.10 18.75
N ASN A 343 -7.31 20.91 17.91
CA ASN A 343 -8.02 19.65 17.80
C ASN A 343 -7.47 18.85 16.62
N VAL A 344 -7.44 17.53 16.77
CA VAL A 344 -7.16 16.58 15.69
C VAL A 344 -8.32 15.59 15.63
N SER A 345 -8.88 15.37 14.44
CA SER A 345 -9.93 14.39 14.20
C SER A 345 -9.62 13.52 12.99
N ASP A 346 -9.99 12.24 13.06
CA ASP A 346 -9.99 11.28 11.95
C ASP A 346 -11.38 11.08 11.31
N GLY A 347 -12.35 11.94 11.68
CA GLY A 347 -13.75 11.87 11.28
C GLY A 347 -14.65 11.03 12.21
N GLU A 348 -14.07 10.14 13.03
CA GLU A 348 -14.81 9.29 13.98
C GLU A 348 -14.52 9.71 15.44
N HIS A 349 -13.24 9.90 15.76
CA HIS A 349 -12.74 10.37 17.04
C HIS A 349 -12.15 11.77 16.88
N THR A 350 -12.15 12.53 17.98
CA THR A 350 -11.53 13.86 18.04
C THR A 350 -10.87 14.02 19.40
N THR A 351 -9.67 14.60 19.42
CA THR A 351 -8.98 14.98 20.65
C THR A 351 -8.59 16.44 20.63
N VAL A 352 -8.55 17.06 21.82
CA VAL A 352 -7.94 18.38 22.03
C VAL A 352 -6.50 18.14 22.46
N VAL A 353 -5.56 18.41 21.56
CA VAL A 353 -4.13 18.41 21.87
C VAL A 353 -3.83 19.64 22.71
N THR A 354 -3.36 19.43 23.93
CA THR A 354 -2.93 20.46 24.87
C THR A 354 -1.41 20.45 24.98
N LEU A 355 -0.80 21.61 24.77
CA LEU A 355 0.61 21.87 24.98
C LEU A 355 0.76 22.80 26.18
N ASP A 356 1.22 22.27 27.31
CA ASP A 356 1.30 22.96 28.61
C ASP A 356 2.64 22.72 29.35
N TRP A 357 3.64 22.17 28.66
CA TRP A 357 4.98 21.85 29.16
C TRP A 357 6.09 22.55 28.38
N GLN A 358 7.28 22.57 28.98
CA GLN A 358 8.51 22.89 28.27
C GLN A 358 9.05 21.61 27.61
N TYR A 359 8.98 21.54 26.29
CA TYR A 359 9.51 20.41 25.51
C TYR A 359 10.98 20.64 25.16
N THR A 360 11.81 19.59 25.26
CA THR A 360 13.25 19.69 24.98
C THR A 360 13.56 19.77 23.48
N GLY A 361 12.58 19.44 22.63
CA GLY A 361 12.63 19.54 21.18
C GLY A 361 11.48 18.79 20.51
N MET A 362 11.53 18.67 19.19
CA MET A 362 10.45 18.09 18.38
C MET A 362 10.09 16.66 18.78
N GLU A 363 11.05 15.83 19.14
CA GLU A 363 10.78 14.44 19.56
C GLU A 363 9.87 14.39 20.80
N SER A 364 10.19 15.16 21.85
CA SER A 364 9.38 15.23 23.07
C SER A 364 8.00 15.86 22.84
N LEU A 365 7.88 16.79 21.90
CA LEU A 365 6.60 17.37 21.50
C LEU A 365 5.73 16.32 20.78
N VAL A 366 6.31 15.60 19.80
CA VAL A 366 5.63 14.54 19.05
C VAL A 366 5.19 13.39 19.96
N GLU A 367 6.01 13.00 20.93
CA GLU A 367 5.65 12.00 21.93
C GLU A 367 4.41 12.43 22.74
N ALA A 368 4.38 13.69 23.20
CA ALA A 368 3.24 14.23 23.93
C ALA A 368 1.96 14.31 23.09
N ILE A 369 2.07 14.69 21.80
CA ILE A 369 0.95 14.69 20.87
C ILE A 369 0.43 13.26 20.66
N ASN A 370 1.32 12.30 20.41
CA ASN A 370 0.95 10.89 20.19
C ASN A 370 0.28 10.27 21.42
N GLY A 371 0.73 10.58 22.64
CA GLY A 371 0.07 10.13 23.85
C GLY A 371 -1.40 10.60 23.94
N GLN A 372 -1.67 11.83 23.49
CA GLN A 372 -3.02 12.40 23.47
C GLN A 372 -3.89 11.85 22.33
N LEU A 373 -3.32 11.63 21.15
CA LEU A 373 -4.00 10.95 20.03
C LEU A 373 -4.41 9.52 20.43
N GLN A 374 -3.48 8.78 21.01
CA GLN A 374 -3.71 7.41 21.48
C GLN A 374 -4.73 7.35 22.61
N GLY A 375 -4.63 8.24 23.60
CA GLY A 375 -5.58 8.30 24.72
C GLY A 375 -7.02 8.56 24.27
N ALA A 376 -7.21 9.25 23.14
CA ALA A 376 -8.51 9.53 22.55
C ALA A 376 -8.89 8.58 21.41
N SER A 377 -8.07 7.56 21.12
CA SER A 377 -8.28 6.60 20.01
C SER A 377 -8.39 7.26 18.62
N VAL A 378 -7.78 8.44 18.42
CA VAL A 378 -7.71 9.06 17.10
C VAL A 378 -6.72 8.26 16.24
N SER A 379 -7.17 7.81 15.07
CA SER A 379 -6.42 6.93 14.16
C SER A 379 -5.42 7.71 13.28
N ALA A 380 -4.52 8.42 13.96
CA ALA A 380 -3.44 9.20 13.38
C ALA A 380 -2.18 9.08 14.25
N ALA A 381 -1.03 9.40 13.66
CA ALA A 381 0.24 9.52 14.36
C ALA A 381 0.90 10.86 14.02
N ALA A 382 1.53 11.49 15.01
CA ALA A 382 2.46 12.58 14.81
C ALA A 382 3.86 12.01 14.52
N GLU A 383 4.53 12.55 13.50
CA GLU A 383 5.88 12.17 13.09
C GLU A 383 6.77 13.40 12.97
N THR A 384 8.02 13.29 13.43
CA THR A 384 9.05 14.33 13.23
C THR A 384 9.39 14.46 11.75
N VAL A 385 9.27 15.66 11.17
CA VAL A 385 9.74 15.97 9.82
C VAL A 385 11.19 16.46 9.87
N ASN A 386 11.47 17.39 10.80
CA ASN A 386 12.79 17.93 11.07
C ASN A 386 12.80 18.54 12.50
N ALA A 387 13.88 19.23 12.88
CA ALA A 387 14.02 19.81 14.21
C ALA A 387 12.90 20.80 14.62
N ASN A 388 12.19 21.39 13.65
CA ASN A 388 11.22 22.46 13.87
C ASN A 388 9.84 22.16 13.27
N GLN A 389 9.61 20.98 12.71
CA GLN A 389 8.32 20.60 12.13
C GLN A 389 7.96 19.15 12.43
N PHE A 390 6.66 18.91 12.61
CA PHE A 390 6.08 17.58 12.62
C PHE A 390 5.00 17.49 11.53
N ARG A 391 4.47 16.29 11.35
CA ARG A 391 3.28 16.06 10.53
C ARG A 391 2.36 15.08 11.24
N LEU A 392 1.06 15.22 11.01
CA LEU A 392 0.06 14.23 11.36
C LEU A 392 -0.13 13.32 10.15
N VAL A 393 -0.09 12.00 10.35
CA VAL A 393 -0.25 10.99 9.32
C VAL A 393 -1.42 10.10 9.69
N ALA A 394 -2.38 9.94 8.79
CA ALA A 394 -3.49 9.01 9.00
C ALA A 394 -2.96 7.58 9.04
N ASN A 395 -3.52 6.73 9.92
CA ASN A 395 -3.06 5.34 10.01
C ASN A 395 -3.51 4.48 8.80
N SER A 396 -4.42 4.99 7.96
CA SER A 396 -4.87 4.33 6.72
C SER A 396 -5.34 5.34 5.67
N THR A 397 -5.42 4.91 4.41
CA THR A 397 -5.67 5.77 3.23
C THR A 397 -7.13 6.19 3.04
N GLY A 398 -8.04 5.71 3.90
CA GLY A 398 -9.46 6.07 3.89
C GLY A 398 -9.87 7.07 4.96
N ILE A 399 -8.94 7.47 5.82
CA ILE A 399 -9.19 8.42 6.90
C ILE A 399 -8.92 9.82 6.38
N GLN A 400 -9.87 10.73 6.63
CA GLN A 400 -9.66 12.15 6.42
C GLN A 400 -9.32 12.85 7.72
N LEU A 401 -8.11 13.40 7.81
CA LEU A 401 -7.69 14.16 8.97
C LEU A 401 -8.20 15.59 8.90
N THR A 402 -8.65 16.11 10.04
CA THR A 402 -8.96 17.53 10.18
C THR A 402 -8.28 18.09 11.42
N VAL A 403 -7.83 19.33 11.30
CA VAL A 403 -7.31 20.12 12.41
C VAL A 403 -8.17 21.36 12.61
N SER A 404 -8.50 21.66 13.85
CA SER A 404 -9.32 22.82 14.24
C SER A 404 -8.89 23.37 15.61
N GLY A 405 -9.64 24.29 16.20
CA GLY A 405 -9.37 24.79 17.55
C GLY A 405 -8.70 26.16 17.59
N VAL A 406 -8.49 26.66 18.82
CA VAL A 406 -8.16 28.06 19.09
C VAL A 406 -6.80 28.45 18.51
N ASP A 407 -5.79 27.61 18.68
CA ASP A 407 -4.42 27.90 18.25
C ASP A 407 -4.02 27.19 16.95
N LYS A 408 -4.96 26.52 16.24
CA LYS A 408 -4.67 25.77 15.00
C LYS A 408 -3.76 26.55 14.05
N ASN A 409 -4.09 27.82 13.81
CA ASN A 409 -3.43 28.64 12.80
C ASN A 409 -1.96 28.96 13.12
N GLN A 410 -1.52 28.73 14.37
CA GLN A 410 -0.11 28.82 14.75
C GLN A 410 0.68 27.58 14.31
N PHE A 411 0.01 26.43 14.17
CA PHE A 411 0.63 25.14 13.86
C PHE A 411 0.34 24.66 12.44
N PHE A 412 -0.75 25.07 11.79
CA PHE A 412 -1.15 24.54 10.48
C PHE A 412 -1.58 25.67 9.54
N GLU A 413 -1.49 25.41 8.23
CA GLU A 413 -2.10 26.27 7.21
C GLU A 413 -3.63 26.05 7.16
N GLU A 414 -4.34 26.97 6.50
CA GLU A 414 -5.81 26.94 6.41
C GLU A 414 -6.36 25.69 5.74
#